data_AF-A0A1G7JQG7-F1
#
_entry.id   AF-A0A1G7JQG7-F1
#
_cell.length_a   1.000
_cell.length_b   1.000
_cell.length_c   1.000
_cell.angle_alpha   90.00
_cell.angle_beta   90.00
_cell.angle_gamma   90.00
#
_symmetry.space_group_name_H-M   'P 1'
#
loop_
_entity.id
_entity.type
_entity.pdbx_description
1 polymer ?
#
loop_
_entity_poly.entity_id
_entity_poly.type
_entity_poly.pdbx_seq_one_letter_code
_entity_poly.pdbx_strand_id
1 'polypeptide(L)'
;MSEIKTLADQLRSKIGGPANSGQAKKTKQPGIRDISPKNNAPPEIPAILEAIRAYDNSDHKSMVHARFDERTAQTMNQLKMATGVDVTKFVAFAVRKLLNEHPELKTIIKQFFQNIE
;
A
#
# COMPACT_ATOMS: atom_id res chain seq x y z
N MET A 1 24.03 6.55 46.64
CA MET A 1 22.56 6.51 46.44
C MET A 1 22.25 7.38 45.23
N SER A 2 21.70 6.80 44.17
CA SER A 2 21.58 7.44 42.86
C SER A 2 20.34 8.33 42.77
N GLU A 3 20.53 9.62 42.47
CA GLU A 3 19.46 10.59 42.25
C GLU A 3 18.82 10.39 40.87
N ILE A 4 17.62 9.79 40.82
CA ILE A 4 16.83 9.72 39.60
C ILE A 4 16.19 11.09 39.36
N LYS A 5 16.84 11.93 38.55
CA LYS A 5 16.26 13.20 38.09
C LYS A 5 15.22 12.91 37.02
N THR A 6 14.02 13.45 37.21
CA THR A 6 12.87 13.19 36.34
C THR A 6 13.04 13.94 35.01
N LEU A 7 12.43 13.42 33.94
CA LEU A 7 12.36 14.11 32.64
C LEU A 7 11.71 15.51 32.75
N ALA A 8 10.80 15.69 33.70
CA ALA A 8 10.16 16.98 33.96
C ALA A 8 11.14 18.01 34.56
N ASP A 9 12.08 17.57 35.41
CA ASP A 9 13.10 18.45 35.97
C ASP A 9 14.09 18.95 34.92
N GLN A 10 14.41 18.11 33.92
CA GLN A 10 15.23 18.51 32.77
C GLN A 10 14.55 19.54 31.88
N LEU A 11 13.22 19.48 31.74
CA LEU A 11 12.44 20.46 30.99
C LEU A 11 12.40 21.81 31.70
N ARG A 12 12.27 21.83 33.02
CA ARG A 12 12.22 23.07 33.80
C ARG A 12 13.57 23.80 33.81
N SER A 13 14.70 23.09 33.80
CA SER A 13 16.02 23.74 33.75
C SER A 13 16.31 24.43 32.41
N LYS A 14 15.73 23.94 31.30
CA LYS A 14 15.91 24.52 29.97
C LYS A 14 15.06 25.76 29.69
N ILE A 15 13.99 25.98 30.44
CA ILE A 15 13.02 27.06 30.17
C ILE A 15 13.35 28.35 30.95
N GLY A 16 14.25 28.31 31.94
CA GLY A 16 14.53 29.44 32.85
C GLY A 16 15.88 30.15 32.71
N GLY A 17 16.64 29.95 31.64
CA GLY A 17 17.96 30.58 31.45
C GLY A 17 17.90 31.85 30.57
N PRO A 18 18.60 32.95 30.93
CA PRO A 18 18.49 34.23 30.23
C PRO A 18 19.09 34.15 28.82
N ALA A 19 18.37 34.74 27.87
CA ALA A 19 18.78 34.93 26.49
C ALA A 19 20.05 35.78 26.43
N ASN A 20 21.21 35.14 26.25
CA ASN A 20 22.46 35.84 25.97
C ASN A 20 22.66 35.95 24.46
N SER A 21 22.53 37.19 24.00
CA SER A 21 22.89 37.68 22.69
C SER A 21 24.36 37.42 22.36
N GLY A 22 24.62 36.94 21.13
CA GLY A 22 25.92 37.06 20.49
C GLY A 22 26.51 35.72 20.06
N GLN A 23 26.34 35.37 18.79
CA GLN A 23 27.45 35.29 17.82
C GLN A 23 26.99 34.60 16.54
N ALA A 24 27.05 35.36 15.45
CA ALA A 24 26.92 34.86 14.09
C ALA A 24 27.99 33.79 13.81
N LYS A 25 27.56 32.57 13.52
CA LYS A 25 28.35 31.59 12.76
C LYS A 25 27.55 31.18 11.53
N LYS A 26 28.00 31.69 10.37
CA LYS A 26 27.59 31.28 9.03
C LYS A 26 27.83 29.78 8.86
N THR A 27 26.81 28.97 9.10
CA THR A 27 26.77 27.59 8.62
C THR A 27 26.31 27.63 7.18
N LYS A 28 27.21 27.29 6.25
CA LYS A 28 26.86 27.02 4.85
C LYS A 28 25.90 25.84 4.85
N GLN A 29 24.62 26.11 4.66
CA GLN A 29 23.60 25.08 4.43
C GLN A 29 23.94 24.38 3.11
N PRO A 30 24.07 23.04 3.08
CA PRO A 30 24.01 22.32 1.81
C PRO A 30 22.64 22.58 1.20
N GLY A 31 22.63 23.00 -0.06
CA GLY A 31 21.46 23.54 -0.76
C GLY A 31 20.20 22.71 -0.50
N ILE A 32 19.20 23.37 0.10
CA ILE A 32 17.81 22.96 0.00
C ILE A 32 17.53 22.96 -1.49
N ARG A 33 17.48 21.76 -2.10
CA ARG A 33 16.89 21.61 -3.42
C ARG A 33 15.46 22.07 -3.26
N ASP A 34 15.09 23.17 -3.91
CA ASP A 34 13.69 23.56 -4.07
C ASP A 34 12.94 22.33 -4.58
N ILE A 35 12.20 21.69 -3.68
CA ILE A 35 11.17 20.73 -4.06
C ILE A 35 10.03 21.62 -4.54
N SER A 36 10.13 22.09 -5.78
CA SER A 36 9.00 22.68 -6.46
C SER A 36 7.82 21.71 -6.31
N PRO A 37 6.64 22.16 -5.84
CA PRO A 37 5.47 21.30 -5.76
C PRO A 37 5.02 21.01 -7.20
N LYS A 38 5.63 20.00 -7.82
CA LYS A 38 5.10 19.41 -9.04
C LYS A 38 3.77 18.79 -8.66
N ASN A 39 2.68 19.48 -9.03
CA ASN A 39 1.31 18.99 -9.04
C ASN A 39 0.94 18.05 -7.89
N ASN A 40 0.43 18.62 -6.80
CA ASN A 40 -0.32 17.89 -5.77
C ASN A 40 -1.70 17.42 -6.26
N ALA A 41 -1.86 17.17 -7.56
CA ALA A 41 -3.05 16.48 -8.04
C ALA A 41 -2.95 15.03 -7.54
N PRO A 42 -4.00 14.50 -6.88
CA PRO A 42 -4.04 13.08 -6.56
C PRO A 42 -3.75 12.30 -7.84
N PRO A 43 -2.91 11.26 -7.79
CA PRO A 43 -2.67 10.42 -8.95
C PRO A 43 -4.01 9.93 -9.48
N GLU A 44 -4.23 10.07 -10.79
CA GLU A 44 -5.44 9.62 -11.45
C GLU A 44 -5.67 8.15 -11.12
N ILE A 45 -6.85 7.83 -10.58
CA ILE A 45 -7.18 6.47 -10.18
C ILE A 45 -7.34 5.65 -11.46
N PRO A 46 -6.53 4.60 -11.68
CA PRO A 46 -6.67 3.79 -12.87
C PRO A 46 -8.04 3.13 -12.92
N ALA A 47 -8.69 3.10 -14.09
CA ALA A 47 -10.00 2.48 -14.28
C ALA A 47 -10.07 1.01 -13.82
N ILE A 48 -8.94 0.30 -13.89
CA ILE A 48 -8.83 -1.07 -13.39
C ILE A 48 -9.03 -1.15 -11.87
N LEU A 49 -8.58 -0.15 -11.11
CA LEU A 49 -8.73 -0.13 -9.65
C LEU A 49 -10.19 0.10 -9.26
N GLU A 50 -10.91 0.93 -10.00
CA GLU A 50 -12.36 1.13 -9.81
C GLU A 50 -13.12 -0.16 -10.12
N ALA A 51 -12.80 -0.86 -11.21
CA ALA A 51 -13.41 -2.13 -11.56
C ALA A 51 -13.20 -3.20 -10.47
N ILE A 52 -12.00 -3.26 -9.87
CA ILE A 52 -11.72 -4.18 -8.76
C ILE A 52 -12.51 -3.80 -7.50
N ARG A 53 -12.65 -2.50 -7.20
CA ARG A 53 -13.43 -2.04 -6.04
C ARG A 53 -14.92 -2.33 -6.18
N ALA A 54 -15.46 -2.14 -7.39
CA ALA A 54 -16.85 -2.42 -7.74
C ALA A 54 -17.17 -3.91 -7.80
N TYR A 55 -16.16 -4.77 -7.91
CA TYR A 55 -16.35 -6.22 -7.90
C TYR A 55 -16.87 -6.67 -6.53
N ASP A 56 -18.07 -7.24 -6.54
CA ASP A 56 -18.70 -7.84 -5.37
C ASP A 56 -18.29 -9.31 -5.24
N ASN A 57 -17.73 -9.65 -4.08
CA ASN A 57 -17.33 -10.99 -3.74
C ASN A 57 -18.02 -11.55 -2.48
N SER A 58 -19.06 -10.90 -1.96
CA SER A 58 -19.66 -11.24 -0.66
C SER A 58 -20.33 -12.62 -0.57
N ASP A 59 -20.86 -13.15 -1.68
CA ASP A 59 -21.56 -14.44 -1.71
C ASP A 59 -20.68 -15.62 -2.16
N HIS A 60 -19.38 -15.41 -2.35
CA HIS A 60 -18.47 -16.48 -2.78
C HIS A 60 -18.02 -17.31 -1.57
N LYS A 61 -18.79 -18.37 -1.26
CA LYS A 61 -18.55 -19.27 -0.11
C LYS A 61 -17.43 -20.30 -0.35
N SER A 62 -17.02 -20.50 -1.60
CA SER A 62 -15.97 -21.45 -1.95
C SER A 62 -14.58 -20.82 -1.81
N MET A 63 -13.81 -21.26 -0.82
CA MET A 63 -12.44 -20.81 -0.61
C MET A 63 -11.47 -21.61 -1.49
N VAL A 64 -10.62 -20.90 -2.25
CA VAL A 64 -9.56 -21.50 -3.06
C VAL A 64 -8.20 -21.01 -2.55
N HIS A 65 -7.35 -21.93 -2.10
CA HIS A 65 -5.98 -21.61 -1.71
C HIS A 65 -5.07 -21.62 -2.94
N ALA A 66 -4.71 -20.42 -3.43
CA ALA A 66 -3.73 -20.26 -4.49
C ALA A 66 -2.31 -20.08 -3.92
N ARG A 67 -1.32 -20.70 -4.55
CA ARG A 67 0.10 -20.45 -4.27
C ARG A 67 0.66 -19.48 -5.30
N PHE A 68 1.39 -18.48 -4.82
CA PHE A 68 2.09 -17.50 -5.64
C PHE A 68 3.59 -17.58 -5.33
N ASP A 69 4.43 -17.18 -6.29
CA ASP A 69 5.83 -16.94 -6.02
C ASP A 69 6.01 -15.77 -5.03
N GLU A 70 7.17 -15.72 -4.38
CA GLU A 70 7.45 -14.73 -3.34
C GLU A 70 7.30 -13.29 -3.83
N ARG A 71 7.78 -12.98 -5.04
CA ARG A 71 7.76 -11.64 -5.60
C ARG A 71 6.33 -11.18 -5.89
N THR A 72 5.51 -12.07 -6.44
CA THR A 72 4.09 -11.79 -6.69
C THR A 72 3.32 -11.59 -5.39
N ALA A 73 3.57 -12.45 -4.39
CA ALA A 73 2.93 -12.31 -3.08
C ALA A 73 3.28 -10.98 -2.40
N GLN A 74 4.55 -10.56 -2.44
CA GLN A 74 4.99 -9.26 -1.93
C GLN A 74 4.30 -8.10 -2.66
N THR A 75 4.18 -8.18 -3.98
CA THR A 75 3.53 -7.15 -4.81
C THR A 75 2.04 -7.04 -4.46
N MET A 76 1.36 -8.16 -4.25
CA MET A 76 -0.06 -8.19 -3.84
C MET A 76 -0.26 -7.58 -2.45
N ASN A 77 0.66 -7.82 -1.52
CA ASN A 77 0.62 -7.18 -0.20
C ASN A 77 0.81 -5.66 -0.29
N GLN A 78 1.76 -5.20 -1.11
CA GLN A 78 1.98 -3.79 -1.37
C GLN A 78 0.74 -3.14 -2.04
N LEU A 79 0.11 -3.83 -2.98
CA LEU A 79 -1.14 -3.39 -3.61
C LEU A 79 -2.24 -3.21 -2.57
N LYS A 80 -2.42 -4.17 -1.66
CA LYS A 80 -3.38 -4.08 -0.56
C LYS A 80 -3.10 -2.87 0.33
N MET A 81 -1.85 -2.64 0.71
CA MET A 81 -1.45 -1.48 1.52
C MET A 81 -1.69 -0.15 0.80
N ALA A 82 -1.41 -0.07 -0.49
CA ALA A 82 -1.52 1.18 -1.26
C ALA A 82 -2.97 1.54 -1.62
N THR A 83 -3.82 0.55 -1.85
CA THR A 83 -5.16 0.76 -2.44
C THR A 83 -6.33 0.41 -1.53
N GLY A 84 -6.07 -0.30 -0.43
CA GLY A 84 -7.09 -0.84 0.48
C GLY A 84 -7.85 -2.05 -0.07
N VAL A 85 -7.52 -2.52 -1.28
CA VAL A 85 -8.19 -3.68 -1.89
C VAL A 85 -7.71 -4.96 -1.23
N ASP A 86 -8.66 -5.81 -0.82
CA ASP A 86 -8.31 -7.11 -0.26
C ASP A 86 -7.73 -8.05 -1.33
N VAL A 87 -6.71 -8.81 -0.94
CA VAL A 87 -6.01 -9.76 -1.82
C VAL A 87 -6.96 -10.82 -2.39
N THR A 88 -7.91 -11.32 -1.60
CA THR A 88 -8.86 -12.34 -2.06
C THR A 88 -9.78 -11.78 -3.13
N LYS A 89 -10.26 -10.54 -2.96
CA LYS A 89 -11.06 -9.82 -3.95
C LYS A 89 -10.27 -9.61 -5.24
N PHE A 90 -9.01 -9.19 -5.13
CA PHE A 90 -8.13 -9.00 -6.28
C PHE A 90 -7.95 -10.30 -7.09
N VAL A 91 -7.67 -11.42 -6.43
CA VAL A 91 -7.51 -12.72 -7.11
C VAL A 91 -8.80 -13.15 -7.77
N ALA A 92 -9.95 -13.07 -7.07
CA ALA A 92 -11.25 -13.45 -7.62
C ALA A 92 -11.60 -12.62 -8.86
N PHE A 93 -11.38 -11.30 -8.81
CA PHE A 93 -11.56 -10.42 -9.95
C PHE A 93 -10.64 -10.80 -11.12
N ALA A 94 -9.36 -11.04 -10.87
CA ALA A 94 -8.38 -11.39 -11.90
C ALA A 94 -8.76 -12.68 -12.63
N VAL A 95 -9.15 -13.72 -11.89
CA VAL A 95 -9.60 -15.00 -12.48
C VAL A 95 -10.87 -14.80 -13.30
N ARG A 96 -11.85 -14.06 -12.79
CA ARG A 96 -13.10 -13.78 -13.51
C ARG A 96 -12.82 -13.01 -14.81
N LYS A 97 -11.94 -12.02 -14.76
CA LYS A 97 -11.54 -11.22 -15.92
C LYS A 97 -10.86 -12.10 -16.96
N LEU A 98 -9.89 -12.92 -16.56
CA LEU A 98 -9.19 -13.86 -17.44
C LEU A 98 -10.17 -14.80 -18.18
N LEU A 99 -11.13 -15.40 -17.45
CA LEU A 99 -12.13 -16.30 -18.04
C LEU A 99 -13.15 -15.60 -18.95
N ASN A 100 -13.29 -14.29 -18.85
CA ASN A 100 -14.18 -13.51 -19.71
C ASN A 100 -13.45 -13.02 -20.97
N GLU A 101 -12.18 -12.65 -20.84
CA GLU A 101 -11.33 -12.27 -21.98
C GLU A 101 -10.98 -13.46 -22.87
N HIS A 102 -10.91 -14.66 -22.28
CA HIS A 102 -10.54 -15.90 -22.96
C HIS A 102 -11.65 -16.97 -22.90
N PRO A 103 -12.74 -16.83 -23.70
CA PRO A 103 -13.85 -17.79 -23.71
C PRO A 103 -13.44 -19.20 -24.18
N GLU A 104 -12.33 -19.33 -24.90
CA GLU A 104 -11.73 -20.61 -25.31
C GLU A 104 -11.48 -21.55 -24.12
N LEU A 105 -11.13 -21.00 -22.96
CA LEU A 105 -10.94 -21.79 -21.73
C LEU A 105 -12.23 -22.49 -21.31
N LYS A 106 -13.38 -21.80 -21.45
CA LYS A 106 -14.70 -22.40 -21.16
C LYS A 106 -15.04 -23.51 -22.16
N THR A 107 -14.64 -23.36 -23.42
CA THR A 107 -14.86 -24.38 -24.45
C THR A 107 -14.04 -25.64 -24.18
N ILE A 108 -12.76 -25.49 -23.83
CA ILE A 108 -11.88 -26.62 -23.47
C ILE A 108 -12.46 -27.39 -22.27
N ILE A 109 -12.92 -26.67 -21.23
CA ILE A 109 -13.56 -27.29 -20.06
C ILE A 109 -14.80 -28.09 -20.48
N LYS A 110 -15.66 -27.53 -21.34
CA LYS A 110 -16.87 -28.23 -21.83
C LYS A 110 -16.52 -29.50 -22.62
N GLN A 111 -15.55 -29.41 -23.52
CA GLN A 111 -15.11 -30.56 -24.33
C GLN A 111 -14.54 -31.68 -23.45
N PHE A 112 -13.79 -31.33 -22.40
CA PHE A 112 -13.28 -32.32 -21.46
C PHE A 112 -14.40 -33.11 -20.78
N PHE A 113 -15.46 -32.44 -20.30
CA PHE A 113 -16.59 -33.13 -19.67
C PHE A 113 -17.40 -33.99 -20.66
N GLN A 114 -17.57 -33.56 -21.90
CA GLN A 114 -18.25 -34.35 -22.94
C GLN A 114 -17.52 -35.64 -23.31
N ASN A 115 -16.20 -35.70 -23.12
CA ASN A 115 -15.38 -36.88 -23.39
C ASN A 115 -15.27 -37.83 -22.18
N ILE A 116 -15.83 -37.46 -21.02
CA ILE A 116 -15.83 -38.29 -19.81
C ILE A 116 -17.13 -39.11 -19.69
N GLU A 117 -18.22 -38.66 -20.31
CA GLU A 117 -19.45 -39.46 -20.54
C GLU A 117 -19.27 -40.41 -21.73
#